data_AF-A0A9C6TZ34-F1
#
_entry.id   AF-A0A9C6TZ34-F1
#
_cell.length_a   1.000
_cell.length_b   1.000
_cell.length_c   1.000
_cell.angle_alpha   90.00
_cell.angle_beta   90.00
_cell.angle_gamma   90.00
#
_symmetry.space_group_name_H-M   'P 1'
#
loop_
_entity.id
_entity.type
_entity.pdbx_description
1 polymer ?
#
loop_
_entity_poly.entity_id
_entity_poly.type
_entity_poly.pdbx_seq_one_letter_code
_entity_poly.pdbx_strand_id
1 'polypeptide(L)'
;MRQVLLPTAATMPGVDSHDPDPVPDVISPKDLNDLLREIGTTPESLKRDAAALREWIVAEPHLPNVTSDLDEWLETFLIVSKNSMEKAKARLDNYFTCRTTLADWFVVPPPPEDRGIMEDTDYVQGGYLPRLLPGGLCLYFEKPVMPPHGNWSRIDLSTHYRRSLLNVEAMFGRCKPVRGVVFVYDQKNINMGVVTTLLSSLGLFRKWMGCIQDAMPTNVKAIHLINGTAPNITRMLLNAFTPLMKAKIAGRIIVHDSLKSLHEHIAPEYLPKEYGGSEEATLKEMGTVLGNFILSKKEWYASRAWMKTDESLRAVKKTSEFGIEGSFRKLEVD
;
A
#
# COMPACT_ATOMS: atom_id res chain seq x y z
N MET A 1 17.25 33.43 -9.43
CA MET A 1 17.46 32.20 -8.64
C MET A 1 16.84 32.40 -7.26
N ARG A 2 15.60 31.94 -7.05
CA ARG A 2 15.01 31.88 -5.70
C ARG A 2 15.42 30.53 -5.12
N GLN A 3 16.28 30.56 -4.11
CA GLN A 3 16.60 29.41 -3.27
C GLN A 3 15.29 29.00 -2.58
N VAL A 4 14.66 27.92 -3.06
CA VAL A 4 13.61 27.25 -2.30
C VAL A 4 14.33 26.61 -1.13
N LEU A 5 14.18 27.20 0.06
CA LEU A 5 14.61 26.60 1.31
C LEU A 5 13.85 25.27 1.46
N LEU A 6 14.52 24.15 1.16
CA LEU A 6 14.05 22.83 1.51
C LEU A 6 14.05 22.74 3.05
N PRO A 7 13.00 22.21 3.69
CA PRO A 7 13.02 21.94 5.12
C PRO A 7 14.23 21.04 5.42
N THR A 8 15.05 21.48 6.38
CA THR A 8 16.12 20.69 6.96
C THR A 8 15.59 19.32 7.37
N ALA A 9 16.34 18.28 7.01
CA ALA A 9 16.11 16.87 7.30
C ALA A 9 15.25 16.66 8.54
N ALA A 10 13.96 16.41 8.33
CA ALA A 10 13.12 15.87 9.38
C ALA A 10 13.57 14.42 9.54
N THR A 11 14.47 14.16 10.48
CA THR A 11 14.40 12.91 11.25
C THR A 11 12.93 12.66 11.51
N MET A 12 12.40 11.52 11.07
CA MET A 12 10.98 11.17 11.24
C MET A 12 10.51 11.66 12.60
N PRO A 13 9.58 12.63 12.67
CA PRO A 13 9.11 13.15 13.95
C PRO A 13 8.67 11.96 14.79
N GLY A 14 9.28 11.86 15.98
CA GLY A 14 9.08 10.79 16.93
C GLY A 14 7.61 10.43 17.01
N VAL A 15 7.33 9.14 16.91
CA VAL A 15 6.05 8.62 17.39
C VAL A 15 6.03 8.91 18.87
N ASP A 16 5.17 9.83 19.31
CA ASP A 16 4.84 9.98 20.72
C ASP A 16 4.47 8.58 21.22
N SER A 17 5.21 8.10 22.21
CA SER A 17 5.27 6.71 22.68
C SER A 17 3.99 6.20 23.35
N HIS A 18 2.86 6.89 23.15
CA HIS A 18 1.59 6.64 23.84
C HIS A 18 0.47 6.18 22.92
N ASP A 19 0.58 6.34 21.60
CA ASP A 19 -0.38 5.75 20.66
C ASP A 19 0.06 4.34 20.25
N PRO A 20 -0.86 3.34 20.23
CA PRO A 20 -0.54 2.00 19.76
C PRO A 20 -0.06 2.06 18.30
N ASP A 21 1.11 1.47 18.07
CA ASP A 21 1.73 1.43 16.76
C ASP A 21 0.92 0.49 15.84
N PRO A 22 0.28 0.97 14.75
CA PRO A 22 -0.46 0.10 13.83
C PRO A 22 0.47 -0.71 12.92
N VAL A 23 1.78 -0.47 12.97
CA VAL A 23 2.77 -1.14 12.15
C VAL A 23 3.17 -2.46 12.83
N PRO A 24 3.25 -3.58 12.10
CA PRO A 24 3.78 -4.83 12.59
C PRO A 24 5.17 -4.72 13.20
N ASP A 25 5.53 -5.77 13.92
CA ASP A 25 6.86 -6.00 14.44
C ASP A 25 7.95 -5.82 13.37
N VAL A 26 9.14 -5.49 13.83
CA VAL A 26 10.30 -5.37 12.95
C VAL A 26 10.75 -6.75 12.52
N ILE A 27 11.16 -6.88 11.26
CA ILE A 27 11.82 -8.10 10.78
C ILE A 27 12.99 -8.45 11.71
N SER A 28 13.10 -9.73 12.09
CA SER A 28 14.20 -10.16 12.94
C SER A 28 15.54 -9.98 12.22
N PRO A 29 16.65 -9.70 12.93
CA PRO A 29 17.97 -9.60 12.29
C PRO A 29 18.34 -10.85 11.48
N LYS A 30 17.89 -12.03 11.94
CA LYS A 30 18.07 -13.29 11.22
C LYS A 30 17.31 -13.29 9.88
N ASP A 31 16.00 -13.01 9.92
CA ASP A 31 15.17 -13.00 8.70
C ASP A 31 15.61 -11.93 7.71
N LEU A 32 16.09 -10.78 8.20
CA LEU A 32 16.67 -9.73 7.38
C LEU A 32 17.94 -10.22 6.69
N ASN A 33 18.88 -10.83 7.42
CA ASN A 33 20.09 -11.38 6.84
C ASN A 33 19.79 -12.47 5.80
N ASP A 34 18.82 -13.34 6.07
CA ASP A 34 18.37 -14.37 5.13
C ASP A 34 17.75 -13.75 3.87
N LEU A 35 16.97 -12.67 4.02
CA LEU A 35 16.41 -11.90 2.90
C LEU A 35 17.52 -11.26 2.05
N LEU A 36 18.50 -10.60 2.67
CA LEU A 36 19.61 -9.97 1.95
C LEU A 36 20.44 -11.01 1.18
N ARG A 37 20.69 -12.17 1.79
CA ARG A 37 21.39 -13.28 1.14
C ARG A 37 20.61 -13.82 -0.06
N GLU A 38 19.30 -14.00 0.05
CA GLU A 38 18.46 -14.49 -1.07
C GLU A 38 18.51 -13.56 -2.28
N ILE A 39 18.51 -12.25 -2.05
CA ILE A 39 18.59 -11.26 -3.13
C ILE A 39 20.03 -10.94 -3.56
N GLY A 40 21.02 -11.65 -3.01
CA GLY A 40 22.42 -11.54 -3.40
C GLY A 40 23.09 -10.22 -3.01
N THR A 41 22.76 -9.67 -1.83
CA THR A 41 23.32 -8.39 -1.36
C THR A 41 23.80 -8.46 0.10
N THR A 42 24.43 -7.37 0.56
CA THR A 42 24.86 -7.16 1.95
C THR A 42 24.43 -5.76 2.41
N PRO A 43 24.37 -5.46 3.72
CA PRO A 43 24.06 -4.12 4.21
C PRO A 43 24.96 -3.03 3.61
N GLU A 44 26.26 -3.31 3.43
CA GLU A 44 27.22 -2.37 2.86
C GLU A 44 26.99 -2.15 1.36
N SER A 45 26.62 -3.21 0.64
CA SER A 45 26.30 -3.11 -0.79
C SER A 45 24.98 -2.36 -1.00
N LEU A 46 23.97 -2.59 -0.15
CA LEU A 46 22.73 -1.82 -0.16
C LEU A 46 22.97 -0.32 0.02
N LYS A 47 23.78 0.08 1.00
CA LYS A 47 24.13 1.50 1.21
C LYS A 47 24.80 2.12 -0.01
N ARG A 48 25.73 1.39 -0.63
CA ARG A 48 26.41 1.82 -1.86
C ARG A 48 25.42 1.97 -3.02
N ASP A 49 24.54 1.00 -3.20
CA ASP A 49 23.56 0.97 -4.28
C ASP A 49 22.48 2.04 -4.06
N ALA A 50 22.12 2.34 -2.80
CA ALA A 50 21.21 3.43 -2.44
C ALA A 50 21.82 4.80 -2.80
N ALA A 51 23.11 4.99 -2.53
CA ALA A 51 23.82 6.20 -2.97
C ALA A 51 23.83 6.34 -4.50
N ALA A 52 24.05 5.25 -5.24
CA ALA A 52 23.97 5.24 -6.70
C ALA A 52 22.54 5.52 -7.23
N LEU A 53 21.51 5.02 -6.54
CA LEU A 53 20.11 5.37 -6.86
C LEU A 53 19.84 6.86 -6.65
N ARG A 54 20.33 7.44 -5.55
CA ARG A 54 20.20 8.87 -5.28
C ARG A 54 20.89 9.72 -6.35
N GLU A 55 22.12 9.37 -6.72
CA GLU A 55 22.84 10.04 -7.81
C GLU A 55 22.06 9.99 -9.14
N TRP A 56 21.47 8.83 -9.44
CA TRP A 56 20.59 8.70 -10.60
C TRP A 56 19.35 9.59 -10.49
N ILE A 57 18.66 9.64 -9.35
CA ILE A 57 17.50 10.51 -9.14
C ILE A 57 17.86 11.97 -9.42
N VAL A 58 19.00 12.44 -8.90
CA VAL A 58 19.48 13.82 -9.12
C VAL A 58 19.82 14.10 -10.58
N ALA A 59 20.24 13.08 -11.34
CA ALA A 59 20.57 13.21 -12.76
C ALA A 59 19.33 13.25 -13.68
N GLU A 60 18.17 12.76 -13.21
CA GLU A 60 16.93 12.73 -14.00
C GLU A 60 16.13 14.04 -13.82
N PRO A 61 15.94 14.85 -14.87
CA PRO A 61 15.35 16.19 -14.74
C PRO A 61 13.91 16.22 -14.23
N HIS A 62 13.11 15.18 -14.51
CA HIS A 62 11.72 15.10 -14.09
C HIS A 62 11.54 14.52 -12.69
N LEU A 63 12.59 14.00 -12.05
CA LEU A 63 12.51 13.44 -10.70
C LEU A 63 12.77 14.51 -9.64
N PRO A 64 12.20 14.37 -8.43
CA PRO A 64 12.45 15.33 -7.36
C PRO A 64 13.86 15.16 -6.79
N ASN A 65 14.39 16.22 -6.20
CA ASN A 65 15.68 16.13 -5.51
C ASN A 65 15.54 15.34 -4.21
N VAL A 66 16.27 14.23 -4.09
CA VAL A 66 16.28 13.34 -2.92
C VAL A 66 17.60 13.49 -2.17
N THR A 67 17.51 13.78 -0.88
CA THR A 67 18.66 13.97 0.02
C THR A 67 19.09 12.66 0.69
N SER A 68 20.28 12.64 1.29
CA SER A 68 20.90 11.43 1.88
C SER A 68 20.19 10.89 3.12
N ASP A 69 19.35 11.67 3.77
CA ASP A 69 18.47 11.25 4.87
C ASP A 69 17.38 10.27 4.43
N LEU A 70 17.24 10.03 3.12
CA LEU A 70 16.32 9.04 2.55
C LEU A 70 17.01 7.77 2.06
N ASP A 71 18.28 7.54 2.42
CA ASP A 71 19.02 6.35 1.96
C ASP A 71 18.37 5.05 2.45
N GLU A 72 17.91 4.97 3.70
CA GLU A 72 17.20 3.78 4.21
C GLU A 72 15.86 3.54 3.47
N TRP A 73 15.20 4.60 3.02
CA TRP A 73 14.01 4.52 2.18
C TRP A 73 14.37 3.97 0.79
N LEU A 74 15.47 4.44 0.18
CA LEU A 74 15.99 3.92 -1.09
C LEU A 74 16.43 2.45 -0.99
N GLU A 75 17.03 2.04 0.13
CA GLU A 75 17.37 0.64 0.42
C GLU A 75 16.11 -0.25 0.36
N THR A 76 14.97 0.24 0.85
CA THR A 76 13.70 -0.49 0.78
C THR A 76 13.29 -0.76 -0.67
N PHE A 77 13.47 0.20 -1.58
CA PHE A 77 13.22 0.02 -3.02
C PHE A 77 14.15 -1.01 -3.66
N LEU A 78 15.42 -1.05 -3.26
CA LEU A 78 16.38 -2.08 -3.71
C LEU A 78 15.96 -3.47 -3.23
N ILE A 79 15.60 -3.61 -1.96
CA ILE A 79 15.18 -4.87 -1.35
C ILE A 79 13.97 -5.44 -2.07
N VAL A 80 12.90 -4.65 -2.26
CA VAL A 80 11.70 -5.14 -2.95
C VAL A 80 11.92 -5.39 -4.44
N SER A 81 12.93 -4.74 -5.02
CA SER A 81 13.36 -4.93 -6.41
C SER A 81 14.34 -6.10 -6.57
N LYS A 82 14.57 -6.88 -5.51
CA LYS A 82 15.52 -8.01 -5.48
C LYS A 82 16.94 -7.60 -5.86
N ASN A 83 17.39 -6.47 -5.32
CA ASN A 83 18.68 -5.85 -5.59
C ASN A 83 18.96 -5.55 -7.08
N SER A 84 17.90 -5.43 -7.90
CA SER A 84 18.02 -5.04 -9.31
C SER A 84 17.90 -3.54 -9.45
N MET A 85 19.00 -2.89 -9.83
CA MET A 85 19.07 -1.44 -10.05
C MET A 85 18.02 -0.97 -11.06
N GLU A 86 17.90 -1.66 -12.19
CA GLU A 86 16.90 -1.34 -13.24
C GLU A 86 15.47 -1.34 -12.70
N LYS A 87 15.09 -2.39 -11.95
CA LYS A 87 13.75 -2.51 -11.35
C LYS A 87 13.52 -1.45 -10.27
N ALA A 88 14.54 -1.14 -9.47
CA ALA A 88 14.45 -0.12 -8.44
C ALA A 88 14.22 1.26 -9.05
N LYS A 89 14.98 1.62 -10.10
CA LYS A 89 14.78 2.87 -10.86
C LYS A 89 13.39 2.97 -11.46
N ALA A 90 12.92 1.92 -12.13
CA ALA A 90 11.58 1.88 -12.72
C ALA A 90 10.47 2.06 -11.66
N ARG A 91 10.62 1.40 -10.51
CA ARG A 91 9.66 1.48 -9.40
C ARG A 91 9.67 2.85 -8.71
N LEU A 92 10.85 3.45 -8.50
CA LEU A 92 10.99 4.81 -7.97
C LEU A 92 10.39 5.87 -8.90
N ASP A 93 10.68 5.78 -10.20
CA ASP A 93 10.06 6.64 -11.19
C ASP A 93 8.53 6.53 -11.15
N ASN A 94 8.00 5.31 -11.11
CA ASN A 94 6.58 5.04 -10.93
C ASN A 94 6.00 5.60 -9.63
N TYR A 95 6.75 5.48 -8.53
CA TYR A 95 6.36 6.04 -7.24
C TYR A 95 6.15 7.55 -7.31
N PHE A 96 7.10 8.29 -7.85
CA PHE A 96 6.95 9.74 -7.99
C PHE A 96 5.84 10.10 -8.98
N THR A 97 5.70 9.37 -10.08
CA THR A 97 4.60 9.59 -11.04
C THR A 97 3.23 9.32 -10.43
N CYS A 98 3.07 8.27 -9.61
CA CYS A 98 1.84 8.02 -8.87
C CYS A 98 1.49 9.20 -7.96
N ARG A 99 2.47 9.76 -7.24
CA ARG A 99 2.26 10.91 -6.36
C ARG A 99 1.93 12.20 -7.12
N THR A 100 2.41 12.35 -8.36
CA THR A 100 2.00 13.45 -9.25
C THR A 100 0.56 13.25 -9.72
N THR A 101 0.26 12.06 -10.24
CA THR A 101 -0.98 11.77 -10.96
C THR A 101 -2.19 11.52 -10.06
N LEU A 102 -1.95 11.03 -8.84
CA LEU A 102 -2.96 10.73 -7.82
C LEU A 102 -2.64 11.49 -6.53
N ALA A 103 -2.22 12.76 -6.62
CA ALA A 103 -1.76 13.55 -5.48
C ALA A 103 -2.73 13.50 -4.27
N ASP A 104 -4.04 13.60 -4.53
CA ASP A 104 -5.09 13.57 -3.50
C ASP A 104 -5.21 12.21 -2.78
N TRP A 105 -4.55 11.16 -3.27
CA TRP A 105 -4.53 9.83 -2.65
C TRP A 105 -3.36 9.65 -1.67
N PHE A 106 -2.36 10.55 -1.72
CA PHE A 106 -1.16 10.50 -0.88
C PHE A 106 -1.16 11.51 0.27
N VAL A 107 -2.27 12.21 0.45
CA VAL A 107 -2.51 13.15 1.55
C VAL A 107 -3.80 12.80 2.26
N VAL A 108 -3.85 13.12 3.55
CA VAL A 108 -5.11 13.08 4.31
C VAL A 108 -5.94 14.29 3.88
N PRO A 109 -7.24 14.13 3.53
CA PRO A 109 -8.11 15.25 3.22
C PRO A 109 -8.16 16.27 4.37
N PRO A 110 -8.47 17.55 4.10
CA PRO A 110 -8.80 18.48 5.17
C PRO A 110 -10.11 18.09 5.87
N PRO A 111 -10.39 18.62 7.08
CA PRO A 111 -11.71 18.51 7.69
C PRO A 111 -12.77 19.32 6.91
N PRO A 112 -14.02 18.82 6.78
CA PRO A 112 -14.56 17.61 7.42
C PRO A 112 -14.37 16.32 6.62
N GLU A 113 -13.77 16.35 5.43
CA GLU A 113 -13.63 15.18 4.55
C GLU A 113 -12.74 14.08 5.14
N ASP A 114 -11.83 14.44 6.04
CA ASP A 114 -10.98 13.51 6.80
C ASP A 114 -11.75 12.48 7.62
N ARG A 115 -13.00 12.78 8.01
CA ARG A 115 -13.90 11.85 8.70
C ARG A 115 -14.14 10.57 7.92
N GLY A 116 -14.09 10.64 6.59
CA GLY A 116 -14.20 9.49 5.71
C GLY A 116 -13.17 8.39 6.02
N ILE A 117 -12.01 8.74 6.57
CA ILE A 117 -10.99 7.76 6.99
C ILE A 117 -11.54 6.84 8.08
N MET A 118 -12.23 7.39 9.09
CA MET A 118 -12.81 6.60 10.17
C MET A 118 -14.11 5.93 9.76
N GLU A 119 -14.94 6.61 8.97
CA GLU A 119 -16.17 6.01 8.42
C GLU A 119 -15.85 4.76 7.59
N ASP A 120 -14.75 4.77 6.81
CA ASP A 120 -14.32 3.57 6.08
C ASP A 120 -13.93 2.41 7.02
N THR A 121 -13.40 2.68 8.23
CA THR A 121 -13.11 1.62 9.21
C THR A 121 -14.37 0.97 9.79
N ASP A 122 -15.51 1.68 9.76
CA ASP A 122 -16.80 1.13 10.17
C ASP A 122 -17.38 0.18 9.12
N TYR A 123 -17.10 0.43 7.83
CA TYR A 123 -17.57 -0.40 6.71
C TYR A 123 -16.58 -1.49 6.29
N VAL A 124 -15.29 -1.27 6.49
CA VAL A 124 -14.21 -2.22 6.17
C VAL A 124 -13.29 -2.31 7.39
N GLN A 125 -13.58 -3.32 8.21
CA GLN A 125 -12.79 -3.62 9.40
C GLN A 125 -11.56 -4.42 9.00
N GLY A 126 -10.38 -3.95 9.40
CA GLY A 126 -9.15 -4.63 9.08
C GLY A 126 -7.92 -3.77 9.26
N GLY A 127 -6.78 -4.42 9.21
CA GLY A 127 -5.49 -3.78 9.38
C GLY A 127 -4.36 -4.79 9.29
N TYR A 128 -3.17 -4.32 9.65
CA TYR A 128 -2.02 -5.20 9.78
C TYR A 128 -2.07 -5.95 11.12
N LEU A 129 -1.74 -7.23 11.06
CA LEU A 129 -1.55 -8.03 12.26
C LEU A 129 -0.20 -7.66 12.88
N PRO A 130 -0.13 -7.56 14.22
CA PRO A 130 1.08 -7.04 14.89
C PRO A 130 2.28 -7.96 14.68
N ARG A 131 2.07 -9.28 14.68
CA ARG A 131 3.14 -10.25 14.47
C ARG A 131 3.42 -10.49 12.98
N LEU A 132 4.69 -10.46 12.62
CA LEU A 132 5.14 -10.92 11.31
C LEU A 132 5.01 -12.43 11.17
N LEU A 133 4.55 -12.88 10.00
CA LEU A 133 4.60 -14.28 9.60
C LEU A 133 6.06 -14.73 9.40
N PRO A 134 6.34 -16.05 9.43
CA PRO A 134 7.70 -16.58 9.25
C PRO A 134 8.42 -16.01 8.02
N GLY A 135 9.70 -15.66 8.19
CA GLY A 135 10.51 -15.03 7.16
C GLY A 135 10.31 -13.52 7.02
N GLY A 136 9.59 -12.87 7.94
CA GLY A 136 9.41 -11.41 7.97
C GLY A 136 8.35 -10.91 6.98
N LEU A 137 7.25 -11.66 6.84
CA LEU A 137 6.12 -11.30 6.00
C LEU A 137 5.06 -10.57 6.83
N CYS A 138 4.55 -9.44 6.33
CA CYS A 138 3.41 -8.77 6.95
C CYS A 138 2.13 -9.51 6.59
N LEU A 139 1.20 -9.59 7.53
CA LEU A 139 -0.16 -10.06 7.31
C LEU A 139 -1.11 -8.87 7.40
N TYR A 140 -1.85 -8.60 6.34
CA TYR A 140 -2.95 -7.63 6.32
C TYR A 140 -4.26 -8.39 6.17
N PHE A 141 -5.23 -8.11 7.04
CA PHE A 141 -6.51 -8.80 7.05
C PHE A 141 -7.63 -7.77 7.10
N GLU A 142 -8.55 -7.83 6.15
CA GLU A 142 -9.79 -7.07 6.22
C GLU A 142 -11.06 -7.90 5.91
N LYS A 143 -12.19 -7.38 6.39
CA LYS A 143 -13.54 -7.85 6.12
C LYS A 143 -14.46 -6.66 5.89
N PRO A 144 -15.32 -6.68 4.85
CA PRO A 144 -16.42 -5.73 4.76
C PRO A 144 -17.43 -6.05 5.87
N VAL A 145 -17.97 -5.01 6.49
CA VAL A 145 -19.03 -5.08 7.49
C VAL A 145 -20.22 -4.30 6.96
N MET A 146 -21.40 -4.88 7.14
CA MET A 146 -22.63 -4.26 6.67
C MET A 146 -22.85 -2.91 7.38
N PRO A 147 -23.05 -1.81 6.63
CA PRO A 147 -23.42 -0.53 7.20
C PRO A 147 -24.70 -0.65 8.05
N PRO A 148 -24.85 0.14 9.13
CA PRO A 148 -26.15 0.33 9.76
C PRO A 148 -27.20 0.68 8.69
N HIS A 149 -28.33 -0.03 8.69
CA HIS A 149 -29.42 0.08 7.69
C HIS A 149 -29.16 -0.53 6.29
N GLY A 150 -28.07 -1.27 6.09
CA GLY A 150 -27.88 -2.11 4.89
C GLY A 150 -27.64 -1.36 3.57
N ASN A 151 -27.27 -0.08 3.62
CA ASN A 151 -27.08 0.74 2.42
C ASN A 151 -25.63 0.74 1.92
N TRP A 152 -25.34 -0.16 0.99
CA TRP A 152 -24.02 -0.33 0.36
C TRP A 152 -23.60 0.79 -0.60
N SER A 153 -24.51 1.70 -0.99
CA SER A 153 -24.15 2.87 -1.78
C SER A 153 -23.38 3.92 -0.98
N ARG A 154 -23.28 3.75 0.34
CA ARG A 154 -22.53 4.63 1.24
C ARG A 154 -21.07 4.26 1.40
N ILE A 155 -20.62 3.11 0.88
CA ILE A 155 -19.19 2.80 0.87
C ILE A 155 -18.53 3.66 -0.18
N ASP A 156 -17.78 4.66 0.27
CA ASP A 156 -16.91 5.45 -0.59
C ASP A 156 -15.63 4.68 -0.88
N LEU A 157 -15.65 3.90 -1.96
CA LEU A 157 -14.49 3.14 -2.39
C LEU A 157 -13.30 4.02 -2.81
N SER A 158 -13.51 5.29 -3.16
CA SER A 158 -12.41 6.22 -3.39
C SER A 158 -11.65 6.48 -2.09
N THR A 159 -12.39 6.73 -1.01
CA THR A 159 -11.81 6.88 0.33
C THR A 159 -11.19 5.58 0.83
N HIS A 160 -11.80 4.42 0.55
CA HIS A 160 -11.21 3.11 0.87
C HIS A 160 -9.84 2.91 0.19
N TYR A 161 -9.74 3.09 -1.13
CA TYR A 161 -8.46 2.92 -1.85
C TYR A 161 -7.41 3.96 -1.44
N ARG A 162 -7.83 5.21 -1.16
CA ARG A 162 -6.95 6.24 -0.58
C ARG A 162 -6.42 5.79 0.77
N ARG A 163 -7.29 5.39 1.71
CA ARG A 163 -6.90 4.92 3.04
C ARG A 163 -5.93 3.74 2.94
N SER A 164 -6.20 2.79 2.06
CA SER A 164 -5.32 1.65 1.78
C SER A 164 -3.91 2.10 1.34
N LEU A 165 -3.79 3.09 0.45
CA LEU A 165 -2.48 3.65 0.08
C LEU A 165 -1.79 4.38 1.22
N LEU A 166 -2.53 5.18 2.01
CA LEU A 166 -1.98 5.83 3.19
C LEU A 166 -1.47 4.80 4.21
N ASN A 167 -2.15 3.67 4.36
CA ASN A 167 -1.69 2.56 5.21
C ASN A 167 -0.38 1.98 4.70
N VAL A 168 -0.24 1.75 3.40
CA VAL A 168 1.02 1.28 2.79
C VAL A 168 2.12 2.32 3.01
N GLU A 169 1.83 3.60 2.79
CA GLU A 169 2.78 4.70 3.06
C GLU A 169 3.26 4.74 4.51
N ALA A 170 2.36 4.64 5.48
CA ALA A 170 2.68 4.59 6.90
C ALA A 170 3.64 3.44 7.25
N MET A 171 3.37 2.27 6.68
CA MET A 171 4.17 1.06 6.91
C MET A 171 5.61 1.23 6.42
N PHE A 172 5.78 1.69 5.18
CA PHE A 172 7.09 1.79 4.53
C PHE A 172 7.82 3.09 4.83
N GLY A 173 7.10 4.12 5.26
CA GLY A 173 7.66 5.39 5.67
C GLY A 173 8.61 5.28 6.86
N ARG A 174 8.61 4.16 7.58
CA ARG A 174 9.46 3.90 8.75
C ARG A 174 10.73 3.11 8.46
N CYS A 175 11.10 2.99 7.18
CA CYS A 175 12.36 2.43 6.69
C CYS A 175 12.66 1.01 7.20
N LYS A 176 11.63 0.20 7.48
CA LYS A 176 11.78 -1.18 7.94
C LYS A 176 11.52 -2.13 6.78
N PRO A 177 12.53 -2.86 6.29
CA PRO A 177 12.32 -3.81 5.21
C PRO A 177 11.44 -4.96 5.71
N VAL A 178 10.47 -5.32 4.88
CA VAL A 178 9.66 -6.52 5.05
C VAL A 178 9.74 -7.35 3.79
N ARG A 179 9.64 -8.67 3.92
CA ARG A 179 9.77 -9.58 2.77
C ARG A 179 8.66 -9.37 1.75
N GLY A 180 7.50 -8.88 2.20
CA GLY A 180 6.31 -8.58 1.42
C GLY A 180 5.06 -8.69 2.29
N VAL A 181 3.90 -8.59 1.65
CA VAL A 181 2.59 -8.60 2.33
C VAL A 181 1.76 -9.79 1.86
N VAL A 182 1.17 -10.50 2.82
CA VAL A 182 0.12 -11.50 2.63
C VAL A 182 -1.20 -10.84 2.98
N PHE A 183 -2.17 -10.92 2.06
CA PHE A 183 -3.51 -10.36 2.28
C PHE A 183 -4.51 -11.47 2.58
N VAL A 184 -5.41 -11.25 3.53
CA VAL A 184 -6.59 -12.09 3.78
C VAL A 184 -7.83 -11.22 3.66
N TYR A 185 -8.76 -11.64 2.82
CA TYR A 185 -10.05 -10.99 2.61
C TYR A 185 -11.17 -11.95 3.01
N ASP A 186 -11.89 -11.60 4.07
CA ASP A 186 -13.10 -12.32 4.46
C ASP A 186 -14.30 -11.84 3.63
N GLN A 187 -14.88 -12.75 2.86
CA GLN A 187 -16.00 -12.46 1.96
C GLN A 187 -17.38 -12.73 2.58
N LYS A 188 -17.46 -13.09 3.87
CA LYS A 188 -18.70 -13.52 4.54
C LYS A 188 -19.87 -12.57 4.35
N ASN A 189 -19.62 -11.25 4.35
CA ASN A 189 -20.64 -10.21 4.25
C ASN A 189 -20.83 -9.65 2.82
N ILE A 190 -20.16 -10.22 1.82
CA ILE A 190 -20.29 -9.77 0.42
C ILE A 190 -21.61 -10.29 -0.16
N ASN A 191 -22.57 -9.38 -0.34
CA ASN A 191 -23.83 -9.63 -1.06
C ASN A 191 -23.84 -8.87 -2.39
N MET A 192 -24.91 -9.00 -3.19
CA MET A 192 -25.02 -8.36 -4.50
C MET A 192 -24.97 -6.82 -4.47
N GLY A 193 -25.37 -6.18 -3.36
CA GLY A 193 -25.19 -4.75 -3.16
C GLY A 193 -23.71 -4.37 -3.10
N VAL A 194 -22.92 -5.09 -2.28
CA VAL A 194 -21.45 -4.94 -2.23
C VAL A 194 -20.83 -5.19 -3.60
N VAL A 195 -21.24 -6.26 -4.28
CA VAL A 195 -20.72 -6.59 -5.61
C VAL A 195 -20.95 -5.45 -6.59
N THR A 196 -22.14 -4.86 -6.58
CA THR A 196 -22.47 -3.73 -7.46
C THR A 196 -21.58 -2.51 -7.16
N THR A 197 -21.39 -2.19 -5.87
CA THR A 197 -20.47 -1.12 -5.44
C THR A 197 -19.03 -1.42 -5.86
N LEU A 198 -18.53 -2.64 -5.66
CA LEU A 198 -17.18 -3.03 -6.08
C LEU A 198 -17.00 -2.91 -7.60
N LEU A 199 -17.93 -3.44 -8.38
CA LEU A 199 -17.84 -3.41 -9.85
C LEU A 199 -17.92 -1.99 -10.44
N SER A 200 -18.65 -1.06 -9.80
CA SER A 200 -18.65 0.33 -10.24
C SER A 200 -17.30 1.03 -10.01
N SER A 201 -16.44 0.46 -9.14
CA SER A 201 -15.13 1.01 -8.79
C SER A 201 -13.95 0.49 -9.61
N LEU A 202 -14.17 -0.31 -10.66
CA LEU A 202 -13.06 -0.92 -11.44
C LEU A 202 -12.01 0.08 -11.93
N GLY A 203 -12.43 1.31 -12.27
CA GLY A 203 -11.51 2.39 -12.63
C GLY A 203 -10.63 2.86 -11.47
N LEU A 204 -11.18 2.97 -10.27
CA LEU A 204 -10.45 3.31 -9.04
C LEU A 204 -9.52 2.16 -8.63
N PHE A 205 -10.00 0.92 -8.72
CA PHE A 205 -9.19 -0.25 -8.47
C PHE A 205 -7.99 -0.32 -9.42
N ARG A 206 -8.17 -0.04 -10.71
CA ARG A 206 -7.06 -0.02 -11.68
C ARG A 206 -5.98 0.98 -11.27
N LYS A 207 -6.37 2.19 -10.85
CA LYS A 207 -5.45 3.22 -10.32
C LYS A 207 -4.70 2.70 -9.09
N TRP A 208 -5.44 2.21 -8.10
CA TRP A 208 -4.90 1.66 -6.86
C TRP A 208 -3.93 0.50 -7.13
N MET A 209 -4.33 -0.48 -7.94
CA MET A 209 -3.53 -1.66 -8.27
C MET A 209 -2.26 -1.28 -9.02
N GLY A 210 -2.32 -0.29 -9.93
CA GLY A 210 -1.14 0.29 -10.58
C GLY A 210 -0.13 0.82 -9.56
N CYS A 211 -0.58 1.57 -8.55
CA CYS A 211 0.29 2.01 -7.46
C CYS A 211 0.89 0.82 -6.69
N ILE A 212 0.06 -0.11 -6.24
CA ILE A 212 0.50 -1.22 -5.38
C ILE A 212 1.51 -2.14 -6.07
N GLN A 213 1.29 -2.47 -7.35
CA GLN A 213 2.12 -3.46 -8.02
C GLN A 213 3.41 -2.87 -8.63
N ASP A 214 3.39 -1.58 -9.01
CA ASP A 214 4.44 -0.97 -9.83
C ASP A 214 5.20 0.19 -9.20
N ALA A 215 4.65 0.82 -8.15
CA ALA A 215 5.21 2.02 -7.54
C ALA A 215 5.58 1.82 -6.08
N MET A 216 4.68 1.23 -5.28
CA MET A 216 4.88 1.12 -3.85
C MET A 216 6.08 0.20 -3.52
N PRO A 217 6.85 0.50 -2.45
CA PRO A 217 8.00 -0.30 -2.05
C PRO A 217 7.57 -1.58 -1.31
N THR A 218 6.68 -2.36 -1.93
CA THR A 218 6.11 -3.60 -1.38
C THR A 218 6.04 -4.69 -2.43
N ASN A 219 5.79 -5.91 -1.99
CA ASN A 219 5.50 -7.04 -2.85
C ASN A 219 4.35 -7.85 -2.25
N VAL A 220 3.26 -7.99 -3.00
CA VAL A 220 2.20 -8.96 -2.68
C VAL A 220 2.80 -10.36 -2.73
N LYS A 221 2.55 -11.21 -1.73
CA LYS A 221 3.08 -12.59 -1.67
C LYS A 221 2.00 -13.65 -1.78
N ALA A 222 0.83 -13.38 -1.20
CA ALA A 222 -0.37 -14.18 -1.35
C ALA A 222 -1.61 -13.30 -1.13
N ILE A 223 -2.73 -13.69 -1.74
CA ILE A 223 -4.05 -13.10 -1.51
C ILE A 223 -4.99 -14.25 -1.19
N HIS A 224 -5.39 -14.37 0.08
CA HIS A 224 -6.29 -15.41 0.56
C HIS A 224 -7.73 -14.87 0.58
N LEU A 225 -8.64 -15.55 -0.12
CA LEU A 225 -10.07 -15.27 -0.08
C LEU A 225 -10.75 -16.36 0.75
N ILE A 226 -11.44 -15.97 1.81
CA ILE A 226 -12.13 -16.91 2.71
C ILE A 226 -13.62 -16.58 2.82
N ASN A 227 -14.41 -17.56 3.29
CA ASN A 227 -15.85 -17.41 3.53
C ASN A 227 -16.62 -16.85 2.32
N GLY A 228 -16.25 -17.26 1.11
CA GLY A 228 -17.02 -16.97 -0.11
C GLY A 228 -18.38 -17.67 -0.03
N THR A 229 -19.39 -16.98 0.49
CA THR A 229 -20.73 -17.55 0.80
C THR A 229 -21.47 -18.07 -0.43
N ALA A 230 -21.18 -17.53 -1.62
CA ALA A 230 -21.66 -18.04 -2.89
C ALA A 230 -20.50 -18.17 -3.88
N PRO A 231 -20.15 -19.39 -4.34
CA PRO A 231 -19.05 -19.61 -5.29
C PRO A 231 -19.16 -18.76 -6.57
N ASN A 232 -20.39 -18.42 -6.96
CA ASN A 232 -20.66 -17.56 -8.11
C ASN A 232 -20.26 -16.09 -7.89
N ILE A 233 -20.42 -15.56 -6.67
CA ILE A 233 -20.04 -14.17 -6.33
C ILE A 233 -18.52 -14.03 -6.35
N THR A 234 -17.79 -14.93 -5.68
CA THR A 234 -16.33 -14.91 -5.67
C THR A 234 -15.79 -15.02 -7.10
N ARG A 235 -16.33 -15.94 -7.92
CA ARG A 235 -15.94 -16.07 -9.33
C ARG A 235 -16.23 -14.81 -10.16
N MET A 236 -17.38 -14.16 -9.94
CA MET A 236 -17.73 -12.91 -10.62
C MET A 236 -16.74 -11.79 -10.31
N LEU A 237 -16.39 -11.61 -9.04
CA LEU A 237 -15.38 -10.62 -8.64
C LEU A 237 -14.00 -10.97 -9.20
N LEU A 238 -13.58 -12.24 -9.15
CA LEU A 238 -12.31 -12.67 -9.73
C LEU A 238 -12.23 -12.37 -11.24
N ASN A 239 -13.28 -12.66 -11.99
CA ASN A 239 -13.31 -12.39 -13.43
C ASN A 239 -13.23 -10.89 -13.76
N ALA A 240 -13.77 -10.03 -12.89
CA ALA A 240 -13.77 -8.58 -13.10
C ALA A 240 -12.43 -7.93 -12.69
N PHE A 241 -11.83 -8.37 -11.59
CA PHE A 241 -10.68 -7.70 -10.98
C PHE A 241 -9.33 -8.30 -11.37
N THR A 242 -9.23 -9.61 -11.62
CA THR A 242 -7.94 -10.23 -11.98
C THR A 242 -7.33 -9.72 -13.29
N PRO A 243 -8.10 -9.34 -14.34
CA PRO A 243 -7.51 -8.74 -15.55
C PRO A 243 -6.83 -7.39 -15.32
N LEU A 244 -7.10 -6.74 -14.18
CA LEU A 244 -6.50 -5.46 -13.80
C LEU A 244 -5.21 -5.63 -12.99
N MET A 245 -4.80 -6.88 -12.72
CA MET A 245 -3.59 -7.23 -12.00
C MET A 245 -2.54 -7.81 -12.95
N LYS A 246 -1.26 -7.68 -12.61
CA LYS A 246 -0.20 -8.47 -13.27
C LYS A 246 -0.43 -9.96 -13.05
N ALA A 247 -0.13 -10.78 -14.06
CA ALA A 247 -0.28 -12.24 -14.00
C ALA A 247 0.39 -12.87 -12.76
N LYS A 248 1.53 -12.32 -12.33
CA LYS A 248 2.23 -12.75 -11.12
C LYS A 248 1.44 -12.53 -9.82
N ILE A 249 0.64 -11.46 -9.73
CA ILE A 249 -0.22 -11.18 -8.58
C ILE A 249 -1.50 -11.99 -8.68
N ALA A 250 -2.13 -12.04 -9.86
CA ALA A 250 -3.32 -12.85 -10.09
C ALA A 250 -3.08 -14.34 -9.76
N GLY A 251 -1.93 -14.89 -10.14
CA GLY A 251 -1.53 -16.27 -9.80
C GLY A 251 -1.20 -16.52 -8.32
N ARG A 252 -1.28 -15.51 -7.46
CA ARG A 252 -1.09 -15.61 -6.00
C ARG A 252 -2.41 -15.57 -5.22
N ILE A 253 -3.53 -15.52 -5.93
CA ILE A 253 -4.86 -15.59 -5.33
C ILE A 253 -5.16 -17.05 -4.99
N ILE A 254 -5.55 -17.28 -3.74
CA ILE A 254 -5.91 -18.59 -3.20
C ILE A 254 -7.31 -18.46 -2.61
N VAL A 255 -8.24 -19.26 -3.12
CA VAL A 255 -9.62 -19.29 -2.62
C VAL A 255 -9.76 -20.49 -1.71
N HIS A 256 -10.15 -20.23 -0.46
CA HIS A 256 -10.32 -21.27 0.55
C HIS A 256 -11.80 -21.66 0.69
N ASP A 257 -12.04 -22.96 0.77
CA ASP A 257 -13.37 -23.53 1.04
C ASP A 257 -13.69 -23.58 2.54
N SER A 258 -12.68 -23.38 3.39
CA SER A 258 -12.75 -23.55 4.83
C SER A 258 -11.62 -22.80 5.53
N LEU A 259 -11.80 -22.49 6.81
CA LEU A 259 -10.71 -21.95 7.64
C LEU A 259 -9.56 -22.95 7.80
N LYS A 260 -9.85 -24.26 7.76
CA LYS A 260 -8.81 -25.29 7.78
C LYS A 260 -7.86 -25.14 6.59
N SER A 261 -8.39 -24.91 5.38
CA SER A 261 -7.56 -24.65 4.21
C SER A 261 -6.74 -23.35 4.36
N LEU A 262 -7.28 -22.30 5.00
CA LEU A 262 -6.47 -21.11 5.33
C LEU A 262 -5.32 -21.46 6.29
N HIS A 263 -5.60 -22.29 7.29
CA HIS A 263 -4.63 -22.68 8.33
C HIS A 263 -3.45 -23.51 7.79
N GLU A 264 -3.58 -24.12 6.61
CA GLU A 264 -2.46 -24.76 5.89
C GLU A 264 -1.44 -23.75 5.35
N HIS A 265 -1.84 -22.48 5.20
CA HIS A 265 -0.99 -21.40 4.70
C HIS A 265 -0.58 -20.41 5.78
N ILE A 266 -1.45 -20.15 6.75
CA ILE A 266 -1.23 -19.19 7.85
C ILE A 266 -1.53 -19.91 9.16
N ALA A 267 -0.50 -20.11 9.98
CA ALA A 267 -0.67 -20.79 11.26
C ALA A 267 -1.67 -20.03 12.15
N PRO A 268 -2.62 -20.71 12.82
CA PRO A 268 -3.73 -20.07 13.51
C PRO A 268 -3.30 -19.01 14.53
N GLU A 269 -2.16 -19.19 15.19
CA GLU A 269 -1.67 -18.24 16.18
C GLU A 269 -1.52 -16.82 15.63
N TYR A 270 -1.30 -16.60 14.33
CA TYR A 270 -1.20 -15.26 13.72
C TYR A 270 -2.54 -14.59 13.41
N LEU A 271 -3.66 -15.30 13.60
CA LEU A 271 -4.99 -14.83 13.23
C LEU A 271 -5.79 -14.38 14.48
N PRO A 272 -6.79 -13.49 14.31
CA PRO A 272 -7.74 -13.17 15.38
C PRO A 272 -8.49 -14.42 15.88
N LYS A 273 -8.93 -14.38 17.14
CA LYS A 273 -9.76 -15.44 17.76
C LYS A 273 -10.96 -15.85 16.90
N GLU A 274 -11.57 -14.89 16.20
CA GLU A 274 -12.71 -15.08 15.28
C GLU A 274 -12.43 -16.12 14.18
N TYR A 275 -11.16 -16.31 13.83
CA TYR A 275 -10.69 -17.19 12.76
C TYR A 275 -9.91 -18.39 13.29
N GLY A 276 -10.12 -18.75 14.56
CA GLY A 276 -9.49 -19.89 15.23
C GLY A 276 -8.09 -19.64 15.75
N GLY A 277 -7.68 -18.37 15.82
CA GLY A 277 -6.35 -17.98 16.26
C GLY A 277 -6.23 -17.50 17.70
N SER A 278 -5.09 -16.88 18.01
CA SER A 278 -4.77 -16.39 19.35
C SER A 278 -4.46 -14.89 19.41
N GLU A 279 -4.62 -14.15 18.31
CA GLU A 279 -4.50 -12.70 18.33
C GLU A 279 -5.69 -12.08 19.07
N GLU A 280 -5.38 -11.20 20.03
CA GLU A 280 -6.35 -10.60 20.95
C GLU A 280 -7.09 -9.44 20.29
N ALA A 281 -6.37 -8.64 19.49
CA ALA A 281 -6.97 -7.54 18.76
C ALA A 281 -7.95 -8.06 17.70
N THR A 282 -9.15 -7.47 17.69
CA THR A 282 -10.15 -7.70 16.65
C THR A 282 -9.82 -6.92 15.39
N LEU A 283 -10.36 -7.35 14.23
CA LEU A 283 -10.20 -6.59 12.99
C LEU A 283 -10.76 -5.16 13.09
N LYS A 284 -11.79 -4.96 13.92
CA LYS A 284 -12.35 -3.62 14.18
C LYS A 284 -11.34 -2.74 14.90
N GLU A 285 -10.75 -3.23 15.99
CA GLU A 285 -9.75 -2.49 16.75
C GLU A 285 -8.52 -2.15 15.90
N MET A 286 -8.04 -3.10 15.09
CA MET A 286 -6.95 -2.86 14.14
C MET A 286 -7.29 -1.74 13.15
N GLY A 287 -8.51 -1.76 12.59
CA GLY A 287 -9.00 -0.71 11.71
C GLY A 287 -9.05 0.65 12.39
N THR A 288 -9.60 0.72 13.61
CA THR A 288 -9.68 1.95 14.40
C THR A 288 -8.30 2.51 14.73
N VAL A 289 -7.35 1.67 15.18
CA VAL A 289 -5.98 2.08 15.49
C VAL A 289 -5.29 2.64 14.25
N LEU A 290 -5.44 1.97 13.10
CA LEU A 290 -4.85 2.39 11.84
C LEU A 290 -5.46 3.70 11.30
N GLY A 291 -6.78 3.86 11.40
CA GLY A 291 -7.47 5.09 11.03
C GLY A 291 -7.04 6.29 11.88
N ASN A 292 -6.97 6.11 13.21
CA ASN A 292 -6.49 7.13 14.13
C ASN A 292 -5.03 7.51 13.83
N PHE A 293 -4.17 6.52 13.54
CA PHE A 293 -2.78 6.77 13.16
C PHE A 293 -2.67 7.61 11.88
N ILE A 294 -3.46 7.30 10.85
CA ILE A 294 -3.47 8.13 9.62
C ILE A 294 -3.83 9.57 9.96
N LEU A 295 -4.87 9.77 10.78
CA LEU A 295 -5.35 11.09 11.18
C LEU A 295 -4.34 11.84 12.06
N SER A 296 -3.55 11.15 12.89
CA SER A 296 -2.50 11.77 13.70
C SER A 296 -1.23 12.10 12.91
N LYS A 297 -1.11 11.61 11.68
CA LYS A 297 0.06 11.82 10.79
C LYS A 297 -0.23 12.73 9.59
N LYS A 298 -1.30 13.54 9.63
CA LYS A 298 -1.69 14.48 8.56
C LYS A 298 -0.53 15.33 8.05
N GLU A 299 0.19 15.98 8.97
CA GLU A 299 1.32 16.85 8.66
C GLU A 299 2.47 16.06 8.03
N TRP A 300 2.69 14.81 8.47
CA TRP A 300 3.69 13.94 7.89
C TRP A 300 3.37 13.54 6.44
N TYR A 301 2.12 13.22 6.12
CA TYR A 301 1.71 13.03 4.72
C TYR A 301 1.87 14.30 3.89
N ALA A 302 1.42 15.44 4.42
CA ALA A 302 1.51 16.73 3.73
C ALA A 302 2.97 17.16 3.48
N SER A 303 3.88 16.92 4.42
CA SER A 303 5.31 17.26 4.32
C SER A 303 6.03 16.58 3.14
N ARG A 304 5.44 15.53 2.57
CA ARG A 304 5.98 14.74 1.46
C ARG A 304 5.35 15.08 0.11
N ALA A 305 4.65 16.22 0.02
CA ALA A 305 4.07 16.71 -1.23
C ALA A 305 5.12 17.02 -2.31
N TRP A 306 6.39 17.22 -1.93
CA TRP A 306 7.52 17.45 -2.83
C TRP A 306 7.96 16.20 -3.59
N MET A 307 7.59 14.99 -3.13
CA MET A 307 7.95 13.71 -3.76
C MET A 307 7.11 13.47 -5.03
N LYS A 308 7.28 14.33 -6.04
CA LYS A 308 6.51 14.33 -7.28
C LYS A 308 7.43 14.52 -8.45
N THR A 309 7.02 13.98 -9.60
CA THR A 309 7.64 14.27 -10.88
C THR A 309 7.22 15.62 -11.46
N ASP A 310 8.13 16.25 -12.21
CA ASP A 310 7.78 17.29 -13.18
C ASP A 310 7.71 16.65 -14.58
N GLU A 311 6.50 16.25 -14.99
CA GLU A 311 6.27 15.58 -16.26
C GLU A 311 6.59 16.47 -17.49
N SER A 312 6.76 17.79 -17.32
CA SER A 312 7.21 18.67 -18.42
C SER A 312 8.69 18.48 -18.77
N LEU A 313 9.49 17.94 -17.84
CA LEU A 313 10.92 17.72 -17.99
C LEU A 313 11.25 16.27 -18.40
N ARG A 314 10.25 15.38 -18.50
CA ARG A 314 10.47 13.97 -18.82
C ARG A 314 10.83 13.80 -20.30
N ALA A 315 11.99 13.22 -20.56
CA ALA A 315 12.50 13.01 -21.92
C ALA A 315 11.61 12.06 -22.76
N VAL A 316 11.11 10.98 -22.15
CA VAL A 316 10.25 9.99 -22.81
C VAL A 316 8.88 10.01 -22.17
N LYS A 317 7.84 10.39 -22.92
CA LYS A 317 6.47 10.35 -22.43
C LYS A 317 6.08 8.93 -22.04
N LYS A 318 5.68 8.75 -20.80
CA LYS A 318 5.11 7.50 -20.32
C LYS A 318 3.67 7.40 -20.81
N THR A 319 3.30 6.27 -21.41
CA THR A 319 1.89 5.93 -21.59
C THR A 319 1.24 5.85 -20.22
N SER A 320 -0.05 6.17 -20.13
CA SER A 320 -0.76 6.25 -18.85
C SER A 320 -0.90 4.87 -18.18
N GLU A 321 0.14 4.43 -17.49
CA GLU A 321 0.19 3.13 -16.79
C GLU A 321 -0.78 3.09 -15.59
N PHE A 322 -1.27 4.25 -15.15
CA PHE A 322 -2.19 4.40 -14.02
C PHE A 322 -3.65 4.64 -14.43
N GLY A 323 -3.99 4.42 -15.72
CA GLY A 323 -5.38 4.50 -16.19
C GLY A 323 -5.98 5.91 -16.18
N ILE A 324 -5.14 6.94 -16.29
CA ILE A 324 -5.54 8.34 -16.50
C ILE A 324 -5.37 8.62 -18.00
N GLU A 325 -6.29 8.15 -18.82
CA GLU A 325 -6.49 8.71 -20.16
C GLU A 325 -7.64 9.72 -20.06
N GLY A 326 -7.33 11.01 -20.17
CA GLY A 326 -8.30 12.08 -19.96
C GLY A 326 -7.80 13.48 -20.34
N SER A 327 -7.82 13.75 -21.65
CA SER A 327 -8.09 15.06 -22.29
C SER A 327 -7.37 16.31 -21.75
N PHE A 328 -6.09 16.48 -22.11
CA PHE A 328 -5.56 17.83 -22.33
C PHE A 328 -6.14 18.39 -23.63
N ARG A 329 -7.40 18.84 -23.60
CA ARG A 329 -7.85 19.82 -24.61
C ARG A 329 -7.24 21.14 -24.20
N LYS A 330 -6.22 21.59 -24.95
CA LYS A 330 -5.85 23.00 -24.97
C LYS A 330 -7.11 23.79 -25.29
N LEU A 331 -7.55 24.62 -24.36
CA LEU A 331 -8.43 25.73 -24.67
C LEU A 331 -7.56 26.74 -25.42
N GLU A 332 -7.64 26.73 -26.75
CA GLU A 332 -7.31 27.93 -27.51
C GLU A 332 -8.46 28.91 -27.26
N VAL A 333 -8.12 30.02 -26.62
CA VAL A 333 -9.01 31.17 -26.48
C VAL A 333 -8.66 32.07 -27.67
N ASP A 334 -9.62 32.20 -28.60
CA ASP A 334 -9.58 33.22 -29.65
C ASP A 334 -9.75 34.63 -29.09
#